data_AF-A0A6L9LXR1-F1
#
_entry.id   AF-A0A6L9LXR1-F1
#
_cell.length_a   1.000
_cell.length_b   1.000
_cell.length_c   1.000
_cell.angle_alpha   90.00
_cell.angle_beta   90.00
_cell.angle_gamma   90.00
#
_symmetry.space_group_name_H-M   'P 1'
#
loop_
_entity.id
_entity.type
_entity.pdbx_description
1 polymer ?
#
loop_
_entity_poly.entity_id
_entity_poly.type
_entity_poly.pdbx_seq_one_letter_code
_entity_poly.pdbx_strand_id
1 'polypeptide(L)'
;MFKNFIHHFCVGLGALGYLLAVPILLYQYLGLINDWPYLFLSTVHDAAGDWWLDVNWQAPALWIAVGVIILAAATHGFIRRHDTRGYREAEVQSASGF
;
A
#
# COMPACT_ATOMS: atom_id res chain seq x y z
N MET A 1 -13.29 -17.10 13.45
CA MET A 1 -13.33 -16.95 11.98
C MET A 1 -13.31 -15.49 11.54
N PHE A 2 -14.36 -14.69 11.80
CA PHE A 2 -14.39 -13.28 11.37
C PHE A 2 -13.27 -12.42 11.99
N LYS A 3 -13.01 -12.58 13.29
CA LYS A 3 -11.88 -11.91 13.97
C LYS A 3 -10.53 -12.17 13.29
N ASN A 4 -10.26 -13.41 12.90
CA ASN A 4 -8.97 -13.80 12.30
C ASN A 4 -8.88 -13.29 10.86
N PHE A 5 -9.98 -13.33 10.11
CA PHE A 5 -10.07 -12.68 8.81
C PHE A 5 -9.70 -11.19 8.90
N ILE A 6 -10.36 -10.44 9.78
CA ILE A 6 -10.12 -8.99 9.94
C ILE A 6 -8.68 -8.72 10.39
N HIS A 7 -8.16 -9.51 11.33
CA HIS A 7 -6.78 -9.38 11.77
C HIS A 7 -5.78 -9.54 10.62
N HIS A 8 -5.85 -10.64 9.88
CA HIS A 8 -4.95 -10.90 8.75
C HIS A 8 -5.18 -9.94 7.58
N PHE A 9 -6.42 -9.48 7.37
CA PHE A 9 -6.73 -8.42 6.41
C PHE A 9 -6.03 -7.12 6.78
N CYS A 10 -6.16 -6.62 8.01
CA CYS A 10 -5.54 -5.36 8.43
C CYS A 10 -4.01 -5.42 8.41
N VAL A 11 -3.41 -6.53 8.90
CA VAL A 11 -1.96 -6.73 8.84
C VAL A 11 -1.48 -6.81 7.39
N GLY A 12 -2.18 -7.58 6.56
CA GLY A 12 -1.88 -7.70 5.13
C GLY A 12 -2.03 -6.37 4.40
N LEU A 13 -3.04 -5.56 4.72
CA LEU A 13 -3.27 -4.25 4.13
C LEU A 13 -2.11 -3.30 4.42
N GLY A 14 -1.64 -3.24 5.67
CA GLY A 14 -0.49 -2.43 6.05
C GLY A 14 0.81 -2.90 5.36
N ALA A 15 1.08 -4.20 5.40
CA ALA A 15 2.29 -4.77 4.80
C ALA A 15 2.32 -4.59 3.27
N LEU A 16 1.20 -4.85 2.59
CA LEU A 16 1.09 -4.67 1.14
C LEU A 16 1.13 -3.20 0.76
N GLY A 17 0.48 -2.31 1.51
CA GLY A 17 0.56 -0.88 1.30
C GLY A 17 1.99 -0.37 1.39
N TYR A 18 2.74 -0.81 2.40
CA TYR A 18 4.15 -0.46 2.54
C TYR A 18 5.03 -1.00 1.40
N LEU A 19 4.88 -2.29 1.07
CA LEU A 19 5.67 -2.94 0.01
C LEU A 19 5.38 -2.35 -1.37
N LEU A 20 4.10 -2.03 -1.65
CA LEU A 20 3.68 -1.50 -2.94
C LEU A 20 3.83 0.02 -3.04
N ALA A 21 4.07 0.74 -1.94
CA ALA A 21 4.37 2.17 -1.99
C ALA A 21 5.58 2.49 -2.88
N VAL A 22 6.64 1.67 -2.80
CA VAL A 22 7.86 1.87 -3.61
C VAL A 22 7.58 1.82 -5.12
N PRO A 23 7.01 0.73 -5.69
CA PRO A 23 6.70 0.70 -7.12
C PRO A 23 5.65 1.74 -7.53
N ILE A 24 4.70 2.10 -6.66
CA ILE A 24 3.72 3.16 -6.93
C ILE A 24 4.42 4.52 -7.08
N LEU A 25 5.33 4.85 -6.18
CA LEU A 25 6.13 6.08 -6.26
C LEU A 25 7.10 6.07 -7.44
N LEU A 26 7.67 4.90 -7.78
CA LEU A 26 8.51 4.75 -8.96
C LEU A 26 7.71 4.99 -10.26
N TYR A 27 6.50 4.43 -10.36
CA TYR A 27 5.59 4.73 -11.48
C TYR A 27 5.33 6.24 -11.60
N GLN A 28 5.06 6.91 -10.48
CA GLN A 28 4.83 8.35 -10.44
C GLN A 28 6.06 9.15 -10.91
N TYR A 29 7.25 8.78 -10.44
CA TYR A 29 8.51 9.41 -10.85
C TYR A 29 8.81 9.22 -12.34
N LEU A 30 8.73 7.98 -12.82
CA LEU A 30 8.97 7.68 -14.24
C LEU A 30 7.93 8.35 -15.12
N GLY A 31 6.66 8.34 -14.73
CA GLY A 31 5.62 8.97 -15.50
C GLY A 31 5.72 10.50 -15.54
N LEU A 32 6.24 11.14 -14.49
CA LEU A 32 6.54 12.58 -14.52
C LEU A 32 7.64 12.91 -15.54
N ILE A 33 8.68 12.07 -15.64
CA ILE A 33 9.80 12.29 -16.59
C ILE A 33 9.37 12.03 -18.04
N ASN A 34 8.39 11.14 -18.24
CA ASN A 34 7.98 10.66 -19.57
C ASN A 34 6.58 11.13 -19.98
N ASP A 35 6.00 12.12 -19.28
CA ASP A 35 4.66 12.67 -19.52
C ASP A 35 3.56 11.59 -19.64
N TRP A 36 3.58 10.59 -18.74
CA TRP A 36 2.58 9.52 -18.75
C TRP A 36 1.19 10.02 -18.35
N PRO A 37 0.12 9.46 -18.93
CA PRO A 37 -1.23 9.75 -18.49
C PRO A 37 -1.50 9.13 -17.10
N TYR A 38 -2.50 9.67 -16.40
CA TYR A 38 -3.04 9.14 -15.14
C TYR A 38 -2.10 9.19 -13.92
N LEU A 39 -1.12 10.08 -13.94
CA LEU A 39 -0.40 10.47 -12.73
C LEU A 39 -1.37 11.01 -11.67
N PHE A 40 -1.11 10.66 -10.41
CA PHE A 40 -2.00 10.99 -9.30
C PHE A 40 -1.36 11.94 -8.29
N LEU A 41 -0.04 12.18 -8.35
CA LEU A 41 0.61 13.27 -7.62
C LEU A 41 0.98 14.41 -8.56
N SER A 42 0.74 15.63 -8.12
CA SER A 42 1.19 16.85 -8.78
C SER A 42 1.75 17.83 -7.76
N THR A 43 2.69 18.67 -8.20
CA THR A 43 3.16 19.79 -7.37
C THR A 43 2.39 21.03 -7.77
N VAL A 44 1.71 21.65 -6.80
CA VAL A 44 1.03 22.94 -6.99
C VAL A 44 1.87 24.01 -6.33
N HIS A 45 2.01 25.16 -6.99
CA HIS A 45 2.67 26.34 -6.43
C HIS A 45 1.60 27.40 -6.18
N ASP A 46 1.69 28.07 -5.02
CA ASP A 46 0.82 29.21 -4.75
C ASP A 46 1.41 30.52 -5.33
N ALA A 47 0.68 31.62 -5.16
CA ALA A 47 1.12 32.94 -5.63
C ALA A 47 2.31 33.50 -4.84
N ALA A 48 2.62 32.96 -3.66
CA ALA A 48 3.77 33.32 -2.83
C ALA A 48 5.04 32.51 -3.18
N GLY A 49 4.90 31.44 -3.99
CA GLY A 49 5.97 30.54 -4.38
C GLY A 49 6.12 29.30 -3.49
N ASP A 50 5.21 29.10 -2.52
CA ASP A 50 5.19 27.89 -1.70
C ASP A 50 4.63 26.72 -2.53
N TRP A 51 5.23 25.54 -2.33
CA TRP A 51 4.84 24.32 -3.05
C TRP A 51 4.11 23.35 -2.13
N TRP A 52 3.13 22.66 -2.71
CA TRP A 52 2.28 21.69 -2.05
C TRP A 52 2.18 20.45 -2.94
N LEU A 53 2.13 19.28 -2.32
CA LEU A 53 1.76 18.05 -3.02
C LEU A 53 0.24 17.99 -3.11
N ASP A 54 -0.27 17.94 -4.33
CA ASP A 54 -1.68 17.70 -4.59
C ASP A 54 -1.89 16.26 -5.09
N VAL A 55 -3.05 15.70 -4.73
CA VAL A 55 -3.43 14.34 -5.12
C VAL A 55 -4.64 14.43 -6.03
N ASN A 56 -4.46 13.99 -7.28
CA ASN A 56 -5.57 13.81 -8.19
C ASN A 56 -6.33 12.53 -7.85
N TRP A 57 -7.37 12.67 -7.02
CA TRP A 57 -8.26 11.58 -6.63
C TRP A 57 -9.09 10.99 -7.78
N GLN A 58 -9.08 11.59 -8.97
CA GLN A 58 -9.75 11.06 -10.15
C GLN A 58 -8.83 10.19 -11.02
N ALA A 59 -7.53 10.14 -10.72
CA ALA A 59 -6.57 9.36 -11.47
C ALA A 59 -6.86 7.84 -11.34
N PRO A 60 -7.17 7.13 -12.43
CA PRO A 60 -7.47 5.69 -12.39
C PRO A 60 -6.33 4.85 -11.80
N ALA A 61 -5.07 5.24 -12.04
CA ALA A 61 -3.89 4.53 -11.54
C ALA A 61 -3.89 4.41 -10.00
N LEU A 62 -4.31 5.46 -9.30
CA LEU A 62 -4.41 5.47 -7.83
C LEU A 62 -5.42 4.42 -7.34
N TRP A 63 -6.62 4.41 -7.94
CA TRP A 63 -7.69 3.48 -7.54
C TRP A 63 -7.38 2.04 -7.92
N ILE A 64 -6.69 1.81 -9.05
CA ILE A 64 -6.20 0.48 -9.42
C ILE A 64 -5.21 -0.01 -8.36
N ALA A 65 -4.25 0.81 -7.95
CA ALA A 65 -3.27 0.45 -6.94
C ALA A 65 -3.93 0.13 -5.58
N VAL A 66 -4.83 1.01 -5.11
CA VAL A 66 -5.60 0.79 -3.87
C VAL A 66 -6.45 -0.48 -3.96
N GLY A 67 -7.12 -0.69 -5.09
CA GLY A 67 -7.95 -1.88 -5.33
C GLY A 67 -7.13 -3.18 -5.28
N VAL A 68 -5.95 -3.20 -5.91
CA VAL A 68 -5.04 -4.36 -5.87
C VAL A 68 -4.59 -4.65 -4.43
N ILE A 69 -4.21 -3.62 -3.67
CA ILE A 69 -3.82 -3.76 -2.26
C ILE A 69 -4.96 -4.35 -1.42
N ILE A 70 -6.17 -3.80 -1.55
CA ILE A 70 -7.35 -4.27 -0.80
C ILE A 70 -7.70 -5.71 -1.18
N LEU A 71 -7.70 -6.05 -2.48
CA LEU A 71 -8.03 -7.39 -2.96
C LEU A 71 -6.99 -8.43 -2.50
N ALA A 72 -5.71 -8.09 -2.57
CA ALA A 72 -4.63 -8.97 -2.09
C ALA A 72 -4.70 -9.15 -0.57
N ALA A 73 -4.96 -8.08 0.20
CA ALA A 73 -5.15 -8.15 1.64
C ALA A 73 -6.39 -8.98 2.00
N ALA A 74 -7.51 -8.81 1.29
CA ALA A 74 -8.73 -9.59 1.49
C ALA A 74 -8.51 -11.07 1.17
N THR A 75 -7.76 -11.36 0.11
CA THR A 75 -7.37 -12.72 -0.27
C THR A 75 -6.52 -13.37 0.81
N HIS A 76 -5.53 -12.64 1.34
CA HIS A 76 -4.73 -13.10 2.47
C HIS A 76 -5.60 -13.36 3.71
N GLY A 77 -6.46 -12.40 4.08
CA GLY A 77 -7.38 -12.55 5.21
C GLY A 77 -8.28 -13.77 5.05
N PHE A 78 -8.81 -13.99 3.84
CA PHE A 78 -9.68 -15.12 3.53
C PHE A 78 -8.94 -16.45 3.66
N ILE A 79 -7.73 -16.57 3.11
CA ILE A 79 -6.90 -17.78 3.22
C ILE A 79 -6.62 -18.12 4.70
N ARG A 80 -6.36 -17.11 5.53
CA ARG A 80 -6.00 -17.26 6.96
C ARG A 80 -7.19 -17.18 7.93
N ARG A 81 -8.43 -17.12 7.46
CA ARG A 81 -9.63 -16.98 8.32
C ARG A 81 -9.82 -18.08 9.36
N HIS A 82 -9.21 -19.23 9.13
CA HIS A 82 -9.24 -20.42 9.99
C HIS A 82 -7.96 -20.61 10.81
N ASP A 83 -7.00 -19.68 10.71
CA ASP A 83 -5.76 -19.76 11.47
C ASP A 83 -6.09 -19.55 12.95
N THR A 84 -6.19 -20.64 13.69
CA THR A 84 -6.53 -20.70 15.12
C THR A 84 -5.30 -20.94 15.98
N ARG A 85 -4.11 -21.01 15.35
CA ARG A 85 -2.86 -21.17 16.07
C ARG A 85 -2.66 -19.92 16.93
N GLY A 86 -2.49 -20.11 18.24
CA GLY A 86 -1.98 -19.05 19.10
C GLY A 86 -0.68 -18.53 18.51
N TYR A 87 -0.42 -17.22 18.66
CA TYR A 87 0.78 -16.55 18.17
C TYR A 87 1.98 -17.44 18.52
N ARG A 88 2.50 -18.18 17.54
CA ARG A 88 3.66 -19.03 17.77
C ARG A 88 4.73 -18.09 18.25
N GLU A 89 5.36 -18.39 19.39
CA GLU A 89 6.70 -17.85 19.63
C GLU A 89 7.47 -18.06 18.32
N ALA A 90 8.02 -16.98 17.78
CA ALA A 90 8.69 -17.06 16.50
C ALA A 90 9.78 -18.11 16.66
N GLU A 91 9.64 -19.27 16.00
CA GLU A 91 10.72 -20.26 15.88
C GLU A 91 11.98 -19.61 15.28
N VAL A 92 11.80 -18.43 14.67
CA VAL A 92 12.83 -17.52 14.19
C VAL A 92 12.97 -16.35 15.18
N GLN A 93 13.98 -16.40 16.04
CA GLN A 93 14.46 -15.22 16.76
C GLN A 93 15.26 -14.34 15.79
N SER A 94 14.96 -13.04 15.69
CA SER A 94 15.81 -12.13 14.94
C SER A 94 17.17 -12.07 15.64
N ALA A 95 18.26 -12.33 14.91
CA ALA A 95 19.59 -12.04 15.42
C ALA A 95 19.68 -10.52 15.70
N SER A 96 20.13 -10.14 16.90
CA SER A 96 20.42 -8.75 17.21
C SER A 96 21.47 -8.21 16.23
N GLY A 97 21.11 -7.24 15.40
CA GLY A 97 22.06 -6.61 14.47
C GLY A 97 21.57 -6.28 13.06
N PHE A 98 20.26 -6.40 12.76
CA PHE A 98 19.64 -5.80 11.58
C PHE A 98 18.60 -4.75 11.99
#